data_AF-A0A965GH98-F1
#
_entry.id   AF-A0A965GH98-F1
#
_cell.length_a   1.000
_cell.length_b   1.000
_cell.length_c   1.000
_cell.angle_alpha   90.00
_cell.angle_beta   90.00
_cell.angle_gamma   90.00
#
_symmetry.space_group_name_H-M   'P 1'
#
loop_
_entity.id
_entity.type
_entity.pdbx_description
1 polymer ?
#
loop_
_entity_poly.entity_id
_entity_poly.type
_entity_poly.pdbx_seq_one_letter_code
_entity_poly.pdbx_strand_id
1 'polypeptide(L)'
;RGSYLVRAFVMLPMVLPPVVGGVALLAAYGKSNGLLGALLFDSFGVQLTFSPIGVVIAEAFVALPFLVMAVEGGLRAIDSRYEELASTMGANEAKKFYLVTLRLLRPSLVAGIAVAWARALGEFGATITFAGNIQGRTQTTPLAVYLLLESDPQAAYSLSFVLLVVCVLVLISMRDRWLGSKR
;
A
#
# COMPACT_ATOMS: atom_id res chain seq x y z
N ARG A 1 14.73 7.70 18.93
CA ARG A 1 14.56 6.29 19.33
C ARG A 1 13.22 5.69 18.86
N GLY A 2 12.07 6.35 19.09
CA GLY A 2 10.75 5.84 18.62
C GLY A 2 10.59 5.71 17.10
N SER A 3 11.21 6.60 16.30
CA SER A 3 11.17 6.51 14.82
C SER A 3 11.70 5.19 14.25
N TYR A 4 12.69 4.56 14.90
CA TYR A 4 13.24 3.29 14.43
C TYR A 4 12.25 2.13 14.58
N LEU A 5 11.53 2.05 15.70
CA LEU A 5 10.53 1.00 15.93
C LEU A 5 9.33 1.15 15.01
N VAL A 6 8.85 2.38 14.81
CA VAL A 6 7.77 2.66 13.85
C VAL A 6 8.20 2.27 12.45
N ARG A 7 9.41 2.65 12.03
CA ARG A 7 9.95 2.27 10.72
C ARG A 7 10.09 0.75 10.59
N ALA A 8 10.60 0.07 11.61
CA ALA A 8 10.70 -1.39 11.60
C ALA A 8 9.33 -2.05 11.42
N PHE A 9 8.30 -1.58 12.13
CA PHE A 9 6.93 -2.08 12.00
C PHE A 9 6.36 -1.83 10.59
N VAL A 10 6.60 -0.65 10.01
CA VAL A 10 6.14 -0.33 8.65
C VAL A 10 6.86 -1.17 7.60
N MET A 11 8.12 -1.53 7.81
CA MET A 11 8.92 -2.31 6.86
C MET A 11 8.74 -3.82 7.02
N LEU A 12 8.21 -4.27 8.16
CA LEU A 12 7.95 -5.67 8.50
C LEU A 12 7.19 -6.46 7.41
N PRO A 13 6.16 -5.92 6.72
CA PRO A 13 5.46 -6.61 5.63
C PRO A 13 6.34 -7.01 4.46
N MET A 14 7.49 -6.35 4.24
CA MET A 14 8.42 -6.73 3.16
C MET A 14 9.10 -8.07 3.38
N VAL A 15 9.23 -8.49 4.64
CA VAL A 15 10.00 -9.68 5.02
C VAL A 15 9.06 -10.83 5.40
N LEU A 16 7.82 -10.51 5.79
CA LEU A 16 6.83 -11.54 6.08
C LEU A 16 6.32 -12.22 4.80
N PRO A 17 6.16 -13.55 4.82
CA PRO A 17 5.29 -14.21 3.86
C PRO A 17 3.88 -13.57 3.92
N PRO A 18 3.23 -13.27 2.78
CA PRO A 18 1.97 -12.53 2.79
C PRO A 18 0.87 -13.18 3.64
N VAL A 19 0.79 -14.52 3.62
CA VAL A 19 -0.15 -15.29 4.46
C VAL A 19 0.11 -15.04 5.95
N VAL A 20 1.38 -14.99 6.37
CA VAL A 20 1.75 -14.67 7.77
C VAL A 20 1.34 -13.24 8.11
N GLY A 21 1.48 -12.30 7.17
CA GLY A 21 0.94 -10.94 7.29
C GLY A 21 -0.58 -10.93 7.52
N GLY A 22 -1.33 -11.73 6.75
CA GLY A 22 -2.76 -11.91 6.94
C GLY A 22 -3.13 -12.50 8.30
N VAL A 23 -2.38 -13.49 8.80
CA VAL A 23 -2.57 -14.05 10.15
C VAL A 23 -2.28 -12.99 11.22
N ALA A 24 -1.25 -12.17 11.05
CA ALA A 24 -0.96 -11.07 11.96
C ALA A 24 -2.10 -10.04 11.99
N LEU A 25 -2.69 -9.72 10.83
CA LEU A 25 -3.87 -8.85 10.75
C LEU A 25 -5.10 -9.48 11.42
N LEU A 26 -5.32 -10.79 11.28
CA LEU A 26 -6.37 -11.51 12.02
C LEU A 26 -6.13 -11.46 13.54
N ALA A 27 -4.89 -11.67 13.99
CA ALA A 27 -4.54 -11.59 15.41
C ALA A 27 -4.71 -10.17 15.97
N ALA A 28 -4.51 -9.13 15.14
CA ALA A 28 -4.74 -7.75 15.54
C ALA A 28 -6.23 -7.36 15.51
N TYR A 29 -6.96 -7.72 14.46
CA TYR A 29 -8.28 -7.16 14.14
C TYR A 29 -9.43 -8.19 14.08
N GLY A 30 -9.17 -9.45 14.43
CA GLY A 30 -10.20 -10.48 14.53
C GLY A 30 -11.30 -10.09 15.52
N LYS A 31 -12.56 -10.25 15.12
CA LYS A 31 -13.72 -9.77 15.89
C LYS A 31 -13.71 -10.17 17.37
N SER A 32 -13.49 -11.45 17.67
CA SER A 32 -13.61 -11.97 19.04
C SER A 32 -12.27 -12.21 19.74
N ASN A 33 -11.21 -12.53 18.99
CA ASN A 33 -9.91 -12.91 19.54
C ASN A 33 -8.78 -11.95 19.13
N GLY A 34 -9.11 -10.85 18.45
CA GLY A 34 -8.15 -9.85 18.02
C GLY A 34 -7.86 -8.84 19.11
N LEU A 35 -6.62 -8.35 19.17
CA LEU A 35 -6.18 -7.33 20.13
C LEU A 35 -7.05 -6.07 20.12
N LEU A 36 -7.48 -5.63 18.93
CA LEU A 36 -8.26 -4.42 18.71
C LEU A 36 -9.64 -4.69 18.09
N GLY A 37 -9.87 -5.90 17.58
CA GLY A 37 -11.09 -6.23 16.83
C GLY A 37 -12.36 -6.17 17.69
N ALA A 38 -12.30 -6.67 18.93
CA ALA A 38 -13.44 -6.60 19.85
C ALA A 38 -13.78 -5.15 20.20
N LEU A 39 -12.78 -4.33 20.53
CA LEU A 39 -12.97 -2.91 20.85
C LEU A 39 -13.57 -2.12 19.69
N LEU A 40 -13.13 -2.37 18.45
CA LEU A 40 -13.69 -1.74 17.25
C LEU A 40 -15.15 -2.13 17.03
N PHE A 41 -15.48 -3.39 17.27
CA PHE A 41 -16.85 -3.88 17.11
C PHE A 41 -17.77 -3.34 18.21
N ASP A 42 -17.35 -3.40 19.46
CA ASP A 42 -18.18 -3.00 20.61
C ASP A 42 -18.38 -1.48 20.68
N SER A 43 -17.36 -0.71 20.29
CA SER A 43 -17.42 0.76 20.35
C SER A 43 -18.03 1.40 19.10
N PHE A 44 -17.79 0.82 17.92
CA PHE A 44 -18.14 1.44 16.63
C PHE A 44 -18.99 0.54 15.70
N GLY A 45 -19.26 -0.71 16.09
CA GLY A 45 -19.94 -1.69 15.23
C GLY A 45 -19.11 -2.12 14.01
N VAL A 46 -17.82 -1.82 13.97
CA VAL A 46 -16.96 -2.05 12.80
C VAL A 46 -16.28 -3.41 12.90
N GLN A 47 -16.57 -4.28 11.93
CA GLN A 47 -15.85 -5.55 11.75
C GLN A 47 -14.98 -5.46 10.49
N LEU A 48 -13.66 -5.56 10.67
CA LEU A 48 -12.71 -5.48 9.57
C LEU A 48 -12.54 -6.82 8.84
N THR A 49 -12.58 -7.94 9.56
CA THR A 49 -12.48 -9.27 8.95
C THR A 49 -13.66 -9.55 8.02
N PHE A 50 -13.38 -10.23 6.90
CA PHE A 50 -14.38 -10.58 5.89
C PHE A 50 -15.15 -9.38 5.30
N SER A 51 -14.53 -8.20 5.26
CA SER A 51 -15.14 -6.96 4.78
C SER A 51 -14.30 -6.29 3.67
N PRO A 52 -14.91 -5.46 2.80
CA PRO A 52 -14.17 -4.68 1.80
C PRO A 52 -13.13 -3.75 2.44
N ILE A 53 -13.43 -3.17 3.61
CA ILE A 53 -12.47 -2.35 4.35
C ILE A 53 -11.28 -3.20 4.80
N GLY A 54 -11.52 -4.46 5.17
CA GLY A 54 -10.48 -5.42 5.49
C GLY A 54 -9.54 -5.69 4.32
N VAL A 55 -10.06 -5.77 3.10
CA VAL A 55 -9.25 -5.88 1.87
C VAL A 55 -8.33 -4.68 1.74
N VAL A 56 -8.86 -3.46 1.88
CA VAL A 56 -8.07 -2.21 1.80
C VAL A 56 -6.98 -2.18 2.87
N ILE A 57 -7.27 -2.63 4.09
CA ILE A 57 -6.27 -2.69 5.18
C ILE A 57 -5.17 -3.73 4.88
N ALA A 58 -5.54 -4.91 4.36
CA ALA A 58 -4.56 -5.93 3.98
C ALA A 58 -3.64 -5.43 2.85
N GLU A 59 -4.22 -4.84 1.81
CA GLU A 59 -3.48 -4.25 0.70
C GLU A 59 -2.57 -3.11 1.18
N ALA A 60 -3.10 -2.19 1.99
CA ALA A 60 -2.32 -1.09 2.54
C ALA A 60 -1.16 -1.60 3.41
N PHE A 61 -1.40 -2.58 4.29
CA PHE A 61 -0.36 -3.18 5.12
C PHE A 61 0.79 -3.73 4.27
N VAL A 62 0.48 -4.45 3.19
CA VAL A 62 1.48 -5.06 2.33
C VAL A 62 2.18 -4.04 1.42
N ALA A 63 1.48 -2.98 1.00
CA ALA A 63 1.98 -1.97 0.07
C ALA A 63 2.72 -0.80 0.75
N LEU A 64 2.42 -0.51 2.01
CA LEU A 64 2.97 0.63 2.76
C LEU A 64 4.51 0.76 2.74
N PRO A 65 5.30 -0.33 2.86
CA PRO A 65 6.76 -0.22 2.83
C PRO A 65 7.30 0.45 1.57
N PHE A 66 6.67 0.18 0.42
CA PHE A 66 7.10 0.70 -0.88
C PHE A 66 6.89 2.22 -0.96
N LEU A 67 5.76 2.70 -0.45
CA LEU A 67 5.48 4.13 -0.35
C LEU A 67 6.49 4.82 0.58
N VAL A 68 6.76 4.22 1.74
CA VAL A 68 7.70 4.79 2.71
C VAL A 68 9.12 4.86 2.17
N MET A 69 9.61 3.81 1.49
CA MET A 69 10.93 3.85 0.87
C MET A 69 11.05 4.94 -0.20
N ALA A 70 10.02 5.11 -1.03
CA ALA A 70 10.02 6.16 -2.05
C ALA A 70 10.01 7.56 -1.43
N VAL A 71 9.22 7.78 -0.39
CA VAL A 71 9.17 9.05 0.35
C VAL A 71 10.49 9.32 1.07
N GLU A 72 11.08 8.33 1.76
CA GLU A 72 12.38 8.48 2.42
C GLU A 72 13.49 8.80 1.42
N GLY A 73 13.51 8.11 0.27
CA GLY A 73 14.45 8.39 -0.81
C GLY A 73 14.29 9.81 -1.36
N GLY A 74 13.04 10.26 -1.57
CA GLY A 74 12.74 11.61 -2.00
C GLY A 74 13.19 12.68 -0.98
N LEU A 75 12.89 12.47 0.30
CA LEU A 75 13.31 13.39 1.37
C LEU A 75 14.83 13.53 1.46
N ARG A 76 15.59 12.43 1.29
CA ARG A 76 17.05 12.47 1.26
C ARG A 76 17.63 13.23 0.06
N ALA A 77 16.87 13.35 -1.03
CA ALA A 77 17.29 14.07 -2.23
C ALA A 77 16.96 15.58 -2.16
N ILE A 78 16.14 16.02 -1.22
CA ILE A 78 15.80 17.44 -1.03
C ILE A 78 16.95 18.14 -0.28
N ASP A 79 17.43 19.24 -0.83
CA ASP A 79 18.44 20.09 -0.19
C ASP A 79 17.80 20.92 0.93
N SER A 80 18.35 20.86 2.15
CA SER A 80 17.82 21.59 3.33
C SER A 80 17.82 23.11 3.12
N ARG A 81 18.67 23.61 2.21
CA ARG A 81 18.75 25.03 1.87
C ARG A 81 17.42 25.62 1.42
N TYR A 82 16.54 24.84 0.77
CA TYR A 82 15.21 25.34 0.39
C TYR A 82 14.34 25.67 1.60
N GLU A 83 14.42 24.87 2.67
CA GLU A 83 13.67 25.11 3.92
C GLU A 83 14.29 26.23 4.76
N GLU A 84 15.62 26.35 4.75
CA GLU A 84 16.35 27.44 5.40
C GLU A 84 15.99 28.79 4.77
N LEU A 85 16.00 28.89 3.43
CA LEU A 85 15.58 30.10 2.71
C LEU A 85 14.13 30.48 2.99
N ALA A 86 13.22 29.49 3.04
CA ALA A 86 11.83 29.74 3.40
C ALA A 86 11.69 30.26 4.84
N SER A 87 12.51 29.74 5.78
CA SER A 87 12.56 30.22 7.16
C SER A 87 13.01 31.70 7.23
N THR A 88 14.02 32.09 6.45
CA THR A 88 14.49 33.50 6.37
C THR A 88 13.40 34.44 5.80
N MET A 89 12.51 33.94 4.94
CA MET A 89 11.35 34.69 4.43
C MET A 89 10.14 34.69 5.40
N GLY A 90 10.30 34.21 6.63
CA GLY A 90 9.24 34.21 7.65
C GLY A 90 8.22 33.07 7.50
N ALA A 91 8.54 32.00 6.76
CA ALA A 91 7.68 30.83 6.69
C ALA A 91 7.74 30.05 8.02
N ASN A 92 6.57 29.78 8.61
CA ASN A 92 6.46 28.85 9.74
C ASN A 92 6.59 27.38 9.27
N GLU A 93 6.71 26.45 10.22
CA GLU A 93 6.91 25.01 9.93
C GLU A 93 5.83 24.42 8.99
N ALA A 94 4.57 24.78 9.19
CA ALA A 94 3.48 24.32 8.33
C ALA A 94 3.66 24.83 6.89
N LYS A 95 4.00 26.11 6.70
CA LYS A 95 4.26 26.67 5.35
C LYS A 95 5.45 25.99 4.70
N LYS A 96 6.55 25.74 5.42
CA LYS A 96 7.71 25.02 4.89
C LYS A 96 7.33 23.63 4.39
N PHE A 97 6.62 22.87 5.22
CA PHE A 97 6.16 21.54 4.86
C PHE A 97 5.29 21.55 3.60
N TYR A 98 4.22 22.35 3.55
CA TYR A 98 3.28 22.30 2.42
C TYR A 98 3.81 22.94 1.13
N LEU A 99 4.55 24.06 1.24
CA LEU A 99 4.97 24.83 0.07
C LEU A 99 6.33 24.40 -0.49
N VAL A 100 7.22 23.89 0.36
CA VAL A 100 8.58 23.48 -0.02
C VAL A 100 8.69 21.97 -0.02
N THR A 101 8.69 21.35 1.16
CA THR A 101 8.99 19.92 1.32
C THR A 101 8.05 19.04 0.52
N LEU A 102 6.74 19.19 0.72
CA LEU A 102 5.72 18.39 0.05
C LEU A 102 5.73 18.63 -1.46
N ARG A 103 5.99 19.86 -1.92
CA ARG A 103 6.03 20.20 -3.36
C ARG A 103 7.23 19.56 -4.06
N LEU A 104 8.41 19.62 -3.43
CA LEU A 104 9.62 18.97 -3.90
C LEU A 104 9.53 17.44 -3.82
N LEU A 105 8.79 16.91 -2.84
CA LEU A 105 8.55 15.49 -2.66
C LEU A 105 7.51 14.91 -3.65
N ARG A 106 6.68 15.74 -4.31
CA ARG A 106 5.59 15.28 -5.20
C ARG A 106 6.01 14.21 -6.20
N PRO A 107 7.14 14.33 -6.93
CA PRO A 107 7.55 13.32 -7.90
C PRO A 107 7.80 11.96 -7.23
N SER A 108 8.52 11.95 -6.11
CA SER A 108 8.79 10.74 -5.31
C SER A 108 7.52 10.16 -4.70
N LEU A 109 6.60 11.00 -4.23
CA LEU A 109 5.32 10.57 -3.69
C LEU A 109 4.46 9.88 -4.76
N VAL A 110 4.34 10.47 -5.95
CA VAL A 110 3.58 9.88 -7.06
C VAL A 110 4.21 8.56 -7.51
N ALA A 111 5.54 8.50 -7.62
CA ALA A 111 6.23 7.26 -7.94
C ALA A 111 5.99 6.19 -6.86
N GLY A 112 6.10 6.55 -5.58
CA GLY A 112 5.85 5.67 -4.44
C GLY A 112 4.42 5.13 -4.39
N ILE A 113 3.42 5.99 -4.64
CA ILE A 113 2.01 5.59 -4.73
C ILE A 113 1.82 4.58 -5.85
N ALA A 114 2.42 4.83 -7.02
CA ALA A 114 2.27 3.93 -8.16
C ALA A 114 2.92 2.55 -7.91
N VAL A 115 4.10 2.50 -7.26
CA VAL A 115 4.72 1.21 -6.85
C VAL A 115 3.88 0.51 -5.79
N ALA A 116 3.41 1.24 -4.77
CA ALA A 116 2.57 0.68 -3.71
C ALA A 116 1.25 0.12 -4.28
N TRP A 117 0.62 0.84 -5.21
CA TRP A 117 -0.58 0.38 -5.90
C TRP A 117 -0.31 -0.87 -6.76
N ALA A 118 0.80 -0.90 -7.50
CA ALA A 118 1.19 -2.09 -8.25
C ALA A 118 1.43 -3.29 -7.33
N ARG A 119 1.99 -3.07 -6.13
CA ARG A 119 2.13 -4.12 -5.11
C ARG A 119 0.78 -4.59 -4.58
N ALA A 120 -0.15 -3.67 -4.30
CA ALA A 120 -1.49 -3.99 -3.82
C ALA A 120 -2.29 -4.84 -4.82
N LEU A 121 -2.22 -4.49 -6.12
CA LEU A 121 -2.88 -5.27 -7.19
C LEU A 121 -2.48 -6.74 -7.23
N GLY A 122 -1.21 -7.02 -6.97
CA GLY A 122 -0.67 -8.38 -6.96
C GLY A 122 -0.92 -9.13 -5.66
N GLU A 123 -1.64 -8.56 -4.69
CA GLU A 123 -1.79 -9.17 -3.39
C GLU A 123 -2.85 -10.27 -3.35
N PHE A 124 -2.49 -11.37 -2.67
CA PHE A 124 -3.30 -12.58 -2.57
C PHE A 124 -3.35 -13.11 -1.14
N GLY A 125 -2.19 -13.41 -0.54
CA GLY A 125 -2.08 -14.21 0.69
C GLY A 125 -2.60 -13.50 1.94
N ALA A 126 -2.31 -12.22 2.10
CA ALA A 126 -2.81 -11.42 3.21
C ALA A 126 -4.33 -11.25 3.10
N THR A 127 -4.83 -10.98 1.89
CA THR A 127 -6.25 -10.75 1.62
C THR A 127 -7.08 -12.00 1.85
N ILE A 128 -6.72 -13.15 1.27
CA ILE A 128 -7.48 -14.40 1.46
C ILE A 128 -7.55 -14.81 2.93
N THR A 129 -6.47 -14.57 3.68
CA THR A 129 -6.39 -14.93 5.09
C THR A 129 -7.23 -13.98 5.95
N PHE A 130 -7.14 -12.67 5.73
CA PHE A 130 -7.78 -11.67 6.59
C PHE A 130 -9.21 -11.29 6.18
N ALA A 131 -9.44 -11.11 4.88
CA ALA A 131 -10.70 -10.66 4.29
C ALA A 131 -11.48 -11.78 3.59
N GLY A 132 -10.90 -12.98 3.47
CA GLY A 132 -11.52 -14.10 2.79
C GLY A 132 -11.66 -13.89 1.28
N ASN A 133 -12.48 -14.73 0.65
CA ASN A 133 -12.77 -14.68 -0.78
C ASN A 133 -14.29 -14.75 -1.01
N ILE A 134 -14.99 -13.67 -0.66
CA ILE A 134 -16.45 -13.58 -0.78
C ILE A 134 -16.78 -12.92 -2.12
N GLN A 135 -17.40 -13.69 -3.02
CA GLN A 135 -17.79 -13.20 -4.35
C GLN A 135 -18.72 -11.98 -4.23
N GLY A 136 -18.45 -10.97 -5.05
CA GLY A 136 -19.20 -9.70 -5.05
C GLY A 136 -18.94 -8.79 -3.84
N ARG A 137 -18.02 -9.16 -2.93
CA ARG A 137 -17.74 -8.39 -1.71
C ARG A 137 -16.25 -8.20 -1.40
N THR A 138 -15.50 -9.29 -1.25
CA THR A 138 -14.06 -9.24 -0.89
C THR A 138 -13.15 -9.95 -1.88
N GLN A 139 -13.72 -10.61 -2.88
CA GLN A 139 -12.96 -11.25 -3.95
C GLN A 139 -12.19 -10.21 -4.78
N THR A 140 -10.86 -10.28 -4.72
CA THR A 140 -9.95 -9.53 -5.58
C THR A 140 -9.67 -10.27 -6.88
N THR A 141 -9.12 -9.58 -7.88
CA THR A 141 -8.80 -10.20 -9.18
C THR A 141 -7.86 -11.41 -9.05
N PRO A 142 -6.78 -11.39 -8.25
CA PRO A 142 -5.95 -12.59 -8.04
C PRO A 142 -6.72 -13.76 -7.44
N LEU A 143 -7.65 -13.49 -6.51
CA LEU A 143 -8.51 -14.53 -5.91
C LEU A 143 -9.50 -15.11 -6.91
N ALA A 144 -10.05 -14.28 -7.80
CA ALA A 144 -10.91 -14.73 -8.89
C ALA A 144 -10.13 -15.61 -9.88
N VAL A 145 -8.93 -15.21 -10.28
CA VAL A 145 -8.05 -16.02 -11.15
C VAL A 145 -7.77 -17.39 -10.51
N TYR A 146 -7.43 -17.41 -9.22
CA TYR A 146 -7.16 -18.66 -8.50
C TYR A 146 -8.36 -19.63 -8.53
N LEU A 147 -9.57 -19.14 -8.22
CA LEU A 147 -10.79 -19.97 -8.28
C LEU A 147 -11.15 -20.41 -9.70
N LEU A 148 -10.97 -19.52 -10.69
CA LEU A 148 -11.23 -19.85 -12.09
C LEU A 148 -10.25 -20.91 -12.60
N LEU A 149 -9.02 -20.95 -12.11
CA LEU A 149 -8.06 -21.96 -12.56
C LEU A 149 -8.53 -23.39 -12.26
N GLU A 150 -9.29 -23.59 -11.18
CA GLU A 150 -9.86 -24.88 -10.81
C GLU A 150 -11.16 -25.20 -11.57
N SER A 151 -11.93 -24.19 -11.97
CA SER A 151 -13.30 -24.36 -12.49
C SER A 151 -13.45 -24.08 -13.99
N ASP A 152 -12.77 -23.07 -14.51
CA ASP A 152 -12.72 -22.67 -15.92
C ASP A 152 -11.34 -22.08 -16.25
N PRO A 153 -10.37 -22.93 -16.63
CA PRO A 153 -9.01 -22.49 -16.94
C PRO A 153 -8.93 -21.47 -18.08
N GLN A 154 -9.87 -21.52 -19.03
CA GLN A 154 -9.88 -20.59 -20.16
C GLN A 154 -10.28 -19.19 -19.71
N ALA A 155 -11.27 -19.07 -18.83
CA ALA A 155 -11.61 -17.81 -18.18
C ALA A 155 -10.46 -17.30 -17.30
N ALA A 156 -9.76 -18.18 -16.57
CA ALA A 156 -8.60 -17.83 -15.75
C ALA A 156 -7.47 -17.20 -16.59
N TYR A 157 -7.14 -17.79 -17.75
CA TYR A 157 -6.14 -17.25 -18.67
C TYR A 157 -6.55 -15.90 -19.25
N SER A 158 -7.82 -15.74 -19.61
CA SER A 158 -8.35 -14.49 -20.14
C SER A 158 -8.24 -13.36 -19.10
N LEU A 159 -8.66 -13.63 -17.86
CA LEU A 159 -8.57 -12.66 -16.77
C LEU A 159 -7.10 -12.33 -16.39
N SER A 160 -6.24 -13.35 -16.37
CA SER A 160 -4.81 -13.18 -16.13
C SER A 160 -4.14 -12.31 -17.21
N PHE A 161 -4.54 -12.48 -18.47
CA PHE A 161 -4.04 -11.66 -19.58
C PHE A 161 -4.45 -10.19 -19.42
N VAL A 162 -5.72 -9.92 -19.05
CA VAL A 162 -6.18 -8.54 -18.76
C VAL A 162 -5.36 -7.93 -17.62
N LEU A 163 -5.15 -8.67 -16.53
CA LEU A 163 -4.35 -8.19 -15.41
C LEU A 163 -2.89 -7.91 -15.81
N LEU A 164 -2.29 -8.78 -16.63
CA LEU A 164 -0.94 -8.60 -17.17
C LEU A 164 -0.85 -7.32 -18.02
N VAL A 165 -1.82 -7.07 -18.90
CA VAL A 165 -1.88 -5.85 -19.72
C VAL A 165 -1.96 -4.61 -18.83
N VAL A 166 -2.80 -4.62 -17.79
CA VAL A 166 -2.90 -3.51 -16.83
C VAL A 166 -1.56 -3.26 -16.13
N CYS A 167 -0.90 -4.31 -15.65
CA CYS A 167 0.42 -4.19 -15.01
C CYS A 167 1.47 -3.61 -15.97
N VAL A 168 1.52 -4.06 -17.22
CA VAL A 168 2.45 -3.54 -18.24
C VAL A 168 2.19 -2.07 -18.54
N LEU A 169 0.92 -1.67 -18.72
CA LEU A 169 0.55 -0.28 -18.96
C LEU A 169 0.98 0.63 -17.80
N VAL A 170 0.82 0.16 -16.57
CA VAL A 170 1.24 0.90 -15.37
C VAL A 170 2.76 1.06 -15.36
N LEU A 171 3.52 -0.03 -15.58
CA LEU A 171 4.98 0.03 -15.65
C LEU A 171 5.48 0.98 -16.76
N ILE A 172 4.86 0.95 -17.94
CA ILE A 172 5.19 1.85 -19.05
C ILE A 172 4.90 3.31 -18.68
N SER A 173 3.75 3.59 -18.08
CA SER A 173 3.37 4.94 -17.64
C SER A 173 4.32 5.53 -16.59
N MET A 174 4.94 4.67 -15.78
CA MET A 174 5.93 5.06 -14.78
C MET A 174 7.32 5.31 -15.37
N ARG A 175 7.65 4.66 -16.50
CA ARG A 175 8.98 4.74 -17.13
C ARG A 175 9.38 6.17 -17.50
N ASP A 176 8.44 6.94 -18.05
CA ASP A 176 8.70 8.33 -18.48
C ASP A 176 8.98 9.28 -17.30
N ARG A 177 8.70 8.85 -16.06
CA ARG A 177 9.04 9.58 -14.83
C ARG A 177 10.37 9.16 -14.21
N TRP A 178 10.88 7.97 -14.55
CA TRP A 178 12.14 7.44 -14.03
C TRP A 178 13.33 7.83 -14.90
N LEU A 179 13.14 7.83 -16.21
CA LEU A 179 14.08 8.40 -17.16
C LEU A 179 13.86 9.91 -17.13
N GLY A 180 14.50 10.57 -16.16
CA GLY A 180 14.47 12.02 -16.01
C GLY A 180 14.54 12.65 -17.39
N SER A 181 13.50 13.40 -17.74
CA SER A 181 13.43 14.19 -18.97
C SER A 181 14.71 15.00 -19.07
N LYS A 182 15.69 14.50 -19.82
CA LYS A 182 16.73 15.31 -20.44
C LYS A 182 16.02 16.14 -21.50
N ARG A 183 15.41 17.23 -21.07
CA ARG A 183 15.13 18.39 -21.92
C ARG A 183 15.55 19.63 -21.16
#